data_AF-A0A915IGI2-F1
#
_entry.id   AF-A0A915IGI2-F1
#
_cell.length_a   1.000
_cell.length_b   1.000
_cell.length_c   1.000
_cell.angle_alpha   90.00
_cell.angle_beta   90.00
_cell.angle_gamma   90.00
#
_symmetry.space_group_name_H-M   'P 1'
#
loop_
_entity.id
_entity.type
_entity.pdbx_description
1 polymer ?
#
loop_
_entity_poly.entity_id
_entity_poly.type
_entity_poly.pdbx_seq_one_letter_code
_entity_poly.pdbx_strand_id
1 'polypeptide(L)'
;MSGRPASSVAEKAFKYLRNSPRVSAYQVKDNPGAFTKARQVKSNHNKAGQSHRELQGAGKPPLGWIYGDWYRSFFQIWPSDLSYNAFIHIRREYPPLSLLELQRLIDLGYIDTTKPIDLTTLCNTKQYTCDPGQRQFGVQLTD
;
A
#
# COMPACT_ATOMS: atom_id res chain seq x y z
N MET A 1 33.14 21.46 -36.59
CA MET A 1 32.50 22.16 -35.45
C MET A 1 31.89 21.11 -34.54
N SER A 2 32.55 20.73 -33.44
CA SER A 2 32.01 19.76 -32.49
C SER A 2 30.90 20.41 -31.66
N GLY A 3 29.69 19.86 -31.73
CA GLY A 3 28.57 20.29 -30.89
C GLY A 3 28.88 20.02 -29.42
N ARG A 4 28.60 20.98 -28.54
CA ARG A 4 28.72 20.75 -27.09
C ARG A 4 27.82 19.58 -26.69
N PRO A 5 28.32 18.60 -25.91
CA PRO A 5 27.48 17.52 -25.41
C PRO A 5 26.33 18.11 -24.58
N ALA A 6 25.13 17.58 -24.78
CA ALA A 6 23.96 18.02 -24.02
C ALA A 6 24.21 17.76 -22.53
N SER A 7 24.37 18.82 -21.74
CA SER A 7 24.63 18.71 -20.30
C SER A 7 23.48 17.97 -19.63
N SER A 8 23.80 16.97 -18.81
CA SER A 8 22.81 16.18 -18.06
C SER A 8 21.94 17.09 -17.17
N VAL A 9 20.71 16.67 -16.89
CA VAL A 9 19.81 17.41 -15.98
C VAL A 9 20.45 17.59 -14.61
N ALA A 10 21.23 16.61 -14.15
CA ALA A 10 22.00 16.70 -12.91
C ALA A 10 23.06 17.82 -12.96
N GLU A 11 23.81 17.95 -14.05
CA GLU A 11 24.82 19.00 -14.22
C GLU A 11 24.20 20.40 -14.25
N LYS A 12 23.02 20.53 -14.90
CA LYS A 12 22.24 21.77 -14.86
C LYS A 12 21.82 22.10 -13.43
N ALA A 13 21.29 21.13 -12.67
CA ALA A 13 20.93 21.31 -11.28
C ALA A 13 22.14 21.72 -10.41
N PHE A 14 23.30 21.08 -10.58
CA PHE A 14 24.54 21.45 -9.89
C PHE A 14 24.99 22.88 -10.21
N LYS A 15 24.87 23.31 -11.47
CA LYS A 15 25.17 24.70 -11.87
C LYS A 15 24.27 25.71 -11.14
N TYR A 16 22.98 25.41 -11.00
CA TYR A 16 22.06 26.25 -10.23
C TYR A 16 22.39 26.28 -8.73
N LEU A 17 22.74 25.13 -8.14
CA LEU A 17 23.14 25.04 -6.73
C LEU A 17 24.43 25.83 -6.45
N ARG A 18 25.41 25.81 -7.37
CA ARG A 18 26.66 26.56 -7.23
C ARG A 18 26.46 28.07 -7.21
N ASN A 19 25.44 28.56 -7.91
CA ASN A 19 25.07 29.98 -7.94
C ASN A 19 24.10 30.38 -6.82
N SER A 20 23.57 29.40 -6.07
CA SER A 20 22.63 29.63 -4.98
C SER A 20 23.38 29.90 -3.66
N PRO A 21 22.76 30.59 -2.69
CA PRO A 21 23.33 30.74 -1.35
C PRO A 21 23.46 29.38 -0.64
N ARG A 22 24.30 29.31 0.40
CA ARG A 22 24.47 28.10 1.20
C ARG A 22 23.12 27.65 1.80
N VAL A 23 22.76 26.38 1.57
CA VAL A 23 21.55 25.77 2.12
C VAL A 23 21.62 25.78 3.65
N SER A 24 20.62 26.37 4.29
CA SER A 24 20.47 26.41 5.75
C SER A 24 19.15 25.76 6.18
N ALA A 25 19.05 25.36 7.45
CA ALA A 25 17.83 24.74 7.99
C ALA A 25 16.58 25.62 7.80
N TYR A 26 16.72 26.95 7.83
CA TYR A 26 15.62 27.91 7.62
C TYR A 26 15.03 27.89 6.21
N GLN A 27 15.78 27.38 5.22
CA GLN A 27 15.34 27.32 3.82
C GLN A 27 14.72 25.97 3.47
N VAL A 28 14.81 24.98 4.37
CA VAL A 28 14.19 23.68 4.18
C VAL A 28 12.68 23.87 4.19
N LYS A 29 12.04 23.43 3.11
CA LYS A 29 10.59 23.42 2.95
C LYS A 29 10.19 22.03 2.49
N ASP A 30 9.00 21.62 2.89
CA ASP A 30 8.42 20.39 2.39
C ASP A 30 8.15 20.49 0.89
N ASN A 31 8.11 19.32 0.23
CA ASN A 31 7.69 19.26 -1.15
C ASN A 31 6.28 19.86 -1.29
N PRO A 32 6.03 20.69 -2.32
CA PRO A 32 4.74 21.33 -2.48
C PRO A 32 3.64 20.27 -2.60
N GLY A 33 2.66 20.32 -1.69
CA GLY A 33 1.56 19.37 -1.63
C GLY A 33 1.81 18.10 -0.80
N ALA A 34 3.03 17.88 -0.28
CA ALA A 34 3.30 16.75 0.63
C ALA A 34 2.50 16.85 1.93
N PHE A 35 2.38 18.07 2.47
CA PHE A 35 1.49 18.36 3.59
C PHE A 35 0.37 19.28 3.13
N THR A 36 -0.86 18.84 3.35
CA THR A 36 -2.05 19.69 3.20
C THR A 36 -2.46 20.21 4.57
N LYS A 37 -2.80 21.50 4.65
CA LYS A 37 -3.32 22.07 5.89
C LYS A 37 -4.67 21.42 6.19
N ALA A 38 -4.87 21.00 7.44
CA ALA A 38 -6.16 20.47 7.89
C ALA A 38 -7.29 21.45 7.56
N ARG A 39 -8.45 20.94 7.14
CA ARG A 39 -9.61 21.77 6.84
C ARG A 39 -10.11 22.42 8.13
N GLN A 40 -9.91 23.72 8.25
CA GLN A 40 -10.42 24.49 9.39
C GLN A 40 -11.85 24.95 9.11
N VAL A 41 -12.74 24.73 10.09
CA VAL A 41 -14.09 25.32 10.08
C VAL A 41 -13.98 26.75 10.57
N LYS A 42 -14.46 27.70 9.76
CA LYS A 42 -14.52 29.12 10.11
C LYS A 42 -15.95 29.54 10.43
N SER A 43 -16.12 30.66 11.12
CA SER A 43 -17.45 31.20 11.50
C SER A 43 -18.34 31.51 10.30
N ASN A 44 -17.75 31.84 9.15
CA ASN A 44 -18.46 32.07 7.89
C ASN A 44 -18.80 30.77 7.13
N HIS A 45 -18.34 29.61 7.58
CA HIS A 45 -18.70 28.33 6.96
C HIS A 45 -20.07 27.90 7.48
N ASN A 46 -21.03 27.76 6.57
CA ASN A 46 -22.37 27.29 6.90
C ASN A 46 -22.30 25.93 7.61
N LYS A 47 -22.69 25.93 8.89
CA LYS A 47 -22.89 24.71 9.69
C LYS A 47 -21.69 23.76 9.71
N ALA A 48 -20.46 24.29 9.62
CA ALA A 48 -19.24 23.49 9.65
C ALA A 48 -19.15 22.39 8.57
N GLY A 49 -19.88 22.51 7.46
CA GLY A 49 -19.98 21.47 6.43
C GLY A 49 -20.98 20.36 6.73
N GLN A 50 -21.71 20.43 7.85
CA GLN A 50 -22.88 19.59 8.09
C GLN A 50 -24.07 20.19 7.34
N SER A 51 -24.82 19.34 6.62
CA SER A 51 -26.08 19.75 6.00
C SER A 51 -27.20 19.79 7.06
N HIS A 52 -28.44 19.45 6.71
CA HIS A 52 -29.67 19.71 7.49
C HIS A 52 -29.60 19.31 8.99
N ARG A 53 -30.45 19.92 9.83
CA ARG A 53 -30.40 19.86 11.32
C ARG A 53 -30.26 18.44 11.89
N GLU A 54 -30.87 17.44 11.24
CA GLU A 54 -30.84 16.03 11.65
C GLU A 54 -29.44 15.40 11.58
N LEU A 55 -28.61 15.81 10.62
CA LEU A 55 -27.23 15.34 10.47
C LEU A 55 -26.26 16.03 11.45
N GLN A 56 -26.71 17.09 12.12
CA GLN A 56 -25.90 17.86 13.09
C GLN A 56 -25.93 17.26 14.49
N GLY A 57 -26.97 16.49 14.83
CA GLY A 57 -27.15 15.88 16.15
C GLY A 57 -26.24 14.68 16.43
N ALA A 58 -25.33 14.33 15.51
CA ALA A 58 -24.33 13.26 15.63
C ALA A 58 -24.85 11.84 15.94
N GLY A 59 -26.17 11.63 16.06
CA GLY A 59 -26.80 10.32 16.19
C GLY A 59 -26.90 9.58 14.86
N LYS A 60 -25.79 9.49 14.12
CA LYS A 60 -25.79 8.68 12.90
C LYS A 60 -25.97 7.21 13.28
N PRO A 61 -26.77 6.49 12.51
CA PRO A 61 -26.92 5.07 12.69
C PRO A 61 -25.59 4.31 12.52
N PRO A 62 -25.38 3.11 13.13
CA PRO A 62 -24.31 2.21 12.73
C PRO A 62 -24.30 1.95 11.21
N LEU A 63 -23.11 1.63 10.70
CA LEU A 63 -22.91 1.28 9.29
C LEU A 63 -23.79 0.08 8.92
N GLY A 64 -24.54 0.21 7.82
CA GLY A 64 -25.45 -0.85 7.35
C GLY A 64 -26.90 -0.72 7.81
N TRP A 65 -27.27 0.30 8.59
CA TRP A 65 -28.67 0.60 8.91
C TRP A 65 -29.39 1.17 7.68
N ILE A 66 -30.55 0.58 7.36
CA ILE A 66 -31.51 1.05 6.35
C ILE A 66 -32.75 1.61 7.06
N TYR A 67 -33.14 2.86 6.77
CA TYR A 67 -34.36 3.47 7.33
C TYR A 67 -35.61 2.71 6.86
N GLY A 68 -36.50 2.36 7.78
CA GLY A 68 -37.82 1.78 7.48
C GLY A 68 -37.91 0.25 7.55
N ASP A 69 -36.80 -0.49 7.53
CA ASP A 69 -36.80 -1.94 7.71
C ASP A 69 -35.59 -2.37 8.56
N TRP A 70 -35.85 -2.50 9.87
CA TRP A 70 -34.85 -2.90 10.86
C TRP A 70 -34.26 -4.30 10.60
N TYR A 71 -35.02 -5.18 9.95
CA TYR A 71 -34.67 -6.61 9.83
C TYR A 71 -34.11 -6.99 8.45
N ARG A 72 -34.00 -6.03 7.52
CA ARG A 72 -33.50 -6.28 6.15
C ARG A 72 -32.32 -5.38 5.80
N SER A 73 -31.26 -5.36 6.62
CA SER A 73 -29.98 -4.83 6.17
C SER A 73 -29.48 -5.61 4.95
N PHE A 74 -28.74 -4.97 4.04
CA PHE A 74 -28.11 -5.61 2.87
C PHE A 74 -27.43 -6.93 3.29
N PHE A 75 -26.56 -6.91 4.30
CA PHE A 75 -25.82 -8.10 4.75
C PHE A 75 -26.70 -9.23 5.34
N GLN A 76 -27.97 -8.96 5.67
CA GLN A 76 -28.90 -9.92 6.25
C GLN A 76 -29.91 -10.47 5.22
N ILE A 77 -30.14 -9.76 4.11
CA ILE A 77 -31.08 -10.18 3.06
C ILE A 77 -30.61 -11.48 2.39
N TRP A 78 -29.29 -11.64 2.19
CA TRP A 78 -28.75 -12.87 1.63
C TRP A 78 -28.52 -13.91 2.73
N PRO A 79 -28.90 -15.18 2.51
CA PRO A 79 -28.53 -16.25 3.42
C PRO A 79 -27.00 -16.35 3.47
N SER A 80 -26.45 -16.35 4.67
CA SER A 80 -25.01 -16.53 4.85
C SER A 80 -24.63 -17.96 4.51
N ASP A 81 -23.76 -18.15 3.53
CA ASP A 81 -23.10 -19.43 3.33
C ASP A 81 -22.05 -19.61 4.43
N LEU A 82 -22.39 -20.40 5.45
CA LEU A 82 -21.50 -20.71 6.56
C LEU A 82 -20.25 -21.45 6.08
N SER A 83 -20.30 -22.13 4.93
CA SER A 83 -19.19 -22.92 4.39
C SER A 83 -18.09 -22.09 3.73
N TYR A 84 -18.44 -20.89 3.22
CA TYR A 84 -17.53 -20.04 2.45
C TYR A 84 -16.23 -19.74 3.22
N ASN A 85 -16.37 -19.20 4.42
CA ASN A 85 -15.26 -18.92 5.35
C ASN A 85 -15.13 -19.98 6.46
N ALA A 86 -15.86 -21.11 6.36
CA ALA A 86 -15.73 -22.18 7.35
C ALA A 86 -14.28 -22.65 7.43
N PHE A 87 -13.79 -22.78 8.66
CA PHE A 87 -12.45 -23.30 8.95
C PHE A 87 -11.29 -22.51 8.33
N ILE A 88 -11.48 -21.24 7.94
CA ILE A 88 -10.39 -20.40 7.42
C ILE A 88 -9.21 -20.31 8.39
N HIS A 89 -9.46 -20.50 9.69
CA HIS A 89 -8.45 -20.56 10.74
C HIS A 89 -7.57 -21.82 10.74
N ILE A 90 -8.01 -22.88 10.06
CA ILE A 90 -7.31 -24.17 9.94
C ILE A 90 -6.73 -24.35 8.53
N ARG A 91 -7.31 -23.66 7.53
CA ARG A 91 -6.83 -23.73 6.14
C ARG A 91 -5.37 -23.30 6.06
N ARG A 92 -4.57 -24.14 5.40
CA ARG A 92 -3.15 -23.88 5.12
C ARG A 92 -3.05 -23.06 3.85
N GLU A 93 -2.24 -22.01 3.90
CA GLU A 93 -1.93 -21.20 2.74
C GLU A 93 -0.50 -21.48 2.26
N TYR A 94 -0.30 -21.38 0.95
CA TYR A 94 0.99 -21.54 0.30
C TYR A 94 1.14 -20.39 -0.70
N PRO A 95 1.89 -19.32 -0.36
CA PRO A 95 2.08 -18.21 -1.28
C PRO A 95 2.71 -18.71 -2.58
N PRO A 96 2.12 -18.37 -3.74
CA PRO A 96 2.58 -18.88 -5.02
C PRO A 96 3.93 -18.25 -5.39
N LEU A 97 4.82 -19.07 -5.95
CA LEU A 97 6.06 -18.65 -6.59
C LEU A 97 6.05 -19.20 -8.01
N SER A 98 6.15 -18.35 -9.02
CA SER A 98 6.17 -18.81 -10.40
C SER A 98 7.52 -19.38 -10.79
N LEU A 99 7.55 -20.36 -11.69
CA LEU A 99 8.80 -20.89 -12.23
C LEU A 99 9.59 -19.82 -12.98
N LEU A 100 8.90 -18.89 -13.64
CA LEU A 100 9.52 -17.72 -14.27
C LEU A 100 10.23 -16.82 -13.23
N GLU A 101 9.60 -16.58 -12.09
CA GLU A 101 10.21 -15.80 -11.02
C GLU A 101 11.38 -16.53 -10.38
N LEU A 102 11.26 -17.84 -10.16
CA LEU A 102 12.35 -18.67 -9.67
C LEU A 102 13.56 -18.64 -10.64
N GLN A 103 13.32 -18.73 -11.95
CA GLN A 103 14.36 -18.57 -12.97
C GLN A 103 14.99 -17.18 -12.91
N ARG A 104 14.19 -16.11 -12.78
CA ARG A 104 14.70 -14.75 -12.61
C ARG A 104 15.62 -14.61 -11.39
N LEU A 105 15.30 -15.28 -10.28
CA LEU A 105 16.15 -15.27 -9.09
C LEU A 105 17.49 -15.98 -9.31
N ILE A 106 17.50 -17.04 -10.12
CA ILE A 106 18.71 -17.75 -10.54
C ILE A 106 19.55 -16.85 -11.46
N ASP A 107 18.94 -16.25 -12.49
CA ASP A 107 19.62 -15.43 -13.49
C ASP A 107 20.26 -14.18 -12.89
N LEU A 108 19.61 -13.57 -11.89
CA LEU A 108 20.15 -12.42 -11.15
C LEU A 108 21.20 -12.82 -10.10
N GLY A 109 21.45 -14.12 -9.89
CA GLY A 109 22.43 -14.64 -8.94
C GLY A 109 21.99 -14.56 -7.48
N TYR A 110 20.68 -14.44 -7.19
CA TYR A 110 20.16 -14.49 -5.82
C TYR A 110 20.13 -15.93 -5.27
N ILE A 111 19.99 -16.93 -6.14
CA ILE A 111 19.95 -18.35 -5.77
C ILE A 111 21.12 -19.09 -6.43
N ASP A 112 21.87 -19.81 -5.61
CA ASP A 112 22.97 -20.68 -6.05
C ASP A 112 22.43 -22.09 -6.35
N THR A 113 22.38 -22.45 -7.63
CA THR A 113 21.85 -23.74 -8.09
C THR A 113 22.79 -24.92 -7.81
N THR A 114 24.01 -24.68 -7.31
CA THR A 114 24.91 -25.76 -6.88
C THR A 114 24.50 -26.38 -5.55
N LYS A 115 23.60 -25.70 -4.81
CA LYS A 115 23.11 -26.11 -3.49
C LYS A 115 21.63 -26.45 -3.55
N PRO A 116 21.12 -27.26 -2.61
CA PRO A 116 19.69 -27.50 -2.50
C PRO A 116 18.93 -26.20 -2.25
N ILE A 117 17.81 -26.04 -2.96
CA ILE A 117 16.92 -24.88 -2.83
C ILE A 117 15.84 -25.22 -1.79
N ASP A 118 16.03 -24.73 -0.57
CA ASP A 118 15.09 -24.88 0.53
C ASP A 118 14.25 -23.61 0.75
N LEU A 119 13.21 -23.69 1.58
CA LEU A 119 12.41 -22.50 1.94
C LEU A 119 13.27 -21.39 2.58
N THR A 120 14.32 -21.77 3.30
CA THR A 120 15.27 -20.80 3.88
C THR A 120 16.07 -20.07 2.81
N THR A 121 16.46 -20.73 1.72
CA THR A 121 17.19 -20.08 0.62
C THR A 121 16.29 -19.08 -0.09
N LEU A 122 15.01 -19.43 -0.31
CA LEU A 122 14.01 -18.52 -0.87
C LEU A 122 13.78 -17.31 0.03
N CYS A 123 13.56 -17.50 1.33
CA CYS A 123 13.37 -16.39 2.28
C CYS A 123 14.62 -15.50 2.40
N ASN A 124 15.83 -16.07 2.28
CA ASN A 124 17.08 -15.32 2.33
C ASN A 124 17.26 -14.36 1.14
N THR A 125 16.59 -14.61 0.00
CA THR A 125 16.61 -13.68 -1.14
C THR A 125 15.92 -12.34 -0.83
N LYS A 126 15.08 -12.28 0.22
CA LYS A 126 14.17 -11.16 0.54
C LYS A 126 13.16 -10.80 -0.56
N GLN A 127 13.10 -11.60 -1.64
CA GLN A 127 12.09 -11.45 -2.69
C GLN A 127 10.86 -12.32 -2.41
N TYR A 128 11.04 -13.40 -1.66
CA TYR A 128 9.96 -14.26 -1.18
C TYR A 128 9.86 -14.19 0.35
N THR A 129 8.64 -14.12 0.87
CA THR A 129 8.37 -14.09 2.31
C THR A 129 7.28 -15.10 2.66
N CYS A 130 7.60 -16.00 3.58
CA CYS A 130 6.63 -16.89 4.21
C CYS A 130 6.43 -16.45 5.67
N ASP A 131 5.21 -16.01 6.00
CA ASP A 131 4.81 -15.59 7.34
C ASP A 131 3.99 -16.69 8.04
N PRO A 132 4.58 -17.41 9.01
CA PRO A 132 3.86 -18.42 9.79
C PRO A 132 2.65 -17.86 10.55
N GLY A 133 2.67 -16.57 10.91
CA GLY A 133 1.54 -15.90 11.58
C GLY A 133 0.30 -15.80 10.71
N GLN A 134 0.48 -15.81 9.39
CA GLN A 134 -0.60 -15.84 8.39
C GLN A 134 -0.96 -17.26 7.94
N ARG A 135 -0.54 -18.30 8.68
CA ARG A 135 -0.82 -19.71 8.34
C ARG A 135 -0.23 -20.10 6.97
N GLN A 136 0.89 -19.49 6.61
CA GLN A 136 1.65 -19.86 5.42
C GLN A 136 2.58 -21.00 5.80
N PHE A 137 2.39 -22.16 5.17
CA PHE A 137 3.09 -23.41 5.53
C PHE A 137 4.16 -23.83 4.53
N GLY A 138 4.40 -23.03 3.49
CA GLY A 138 5.36 -23.37 2.47
C GLY A 138 5.17 -22.51 1.24
N VAL A 139 5.65 -23.03 0.11
CA VAL A 139 5.57 -22.36 -1.19
C VAL A 139 4.76 -23.23 -2.13
N GLN A 140 3.87 -22.61 -2.91
CA GLN A 140 3.24 -23.29 -4.03
C GLN A 140 3.99 -22.91 -5.31
N LEU A 141 4.65 -23.89 -5.94
CA LEU A 141 5.25 -23.65 -7.25
C LEU A 141 4.14 -23.61 -8.31
N THR A 142 4.12 -22.52 -9.08
CA THR A 142 3.16 -22.26 -10.17
C THR A 142 3.92 -22.13 -11.49
N ASP A 143 3.28 -22.49 -12.60
CA ASP A 143 3.88 -22.42 -13.95
C ASP A 143 4.15 -20.96 -14.37
#